data_AF-G5Q6E5-F1
#
_entry.id   AF-G5Q6E5-F1
#
_cell.length_a   1.000
_cell.length_b   1.000
_cell.length_c   1.000
_cell.angle_alpha   90.00
_cell.angle_beta   90.00
_cell.angle_gamma   90.00
#
_symmetry.space_group_name_H-M   'P 1'
#
loop_
_entity.id
_entity.type
_entity.pdbx_description
1 polymer ?
#
loop_
_entity_poly.entity_id
_entity_poly.type
_entity_poly.pdbx_seq_one_letter_code
_entity_poly.pdbx_strand_id
1 'polypeptide(L)'
;MTFQAFRKDIDVMSEDYVIEWEKNFADDLNVVASVILSHNPTLWHTIFSQLSTQPEIFEDEDEDEYGLQDVLDCSDGDLGNNDLAQAFLQVLRGEGLIHLVDWKGEDEEGELANFAADRFYELTKNLTDSEELRNLLVEITQEDEISDVCEAGDRYLDEIFERIQTELNKRGFQIFDLNEGADTYNVVVLPMSEYKKIEDFNTPWLEVGTINDSGAWPTLHRPSDFYFAFATVTIAARMVRPFSV
;
A
#
# COMPACT_ATOMS: atom_id res chain seq x y z
N MET A 1 54.76 -2.15 -3.49
CA MET A 1 53.85 -3.30 -3.62
C MET A 1 53.98 -4.16 -2.38
N THR A 2 53.00 -4.10 -1.49
CA THR A 2 52.49 -5.29 -0.78
C THR A 2 51.08 -4.96 -0.30
N PHE A 3 50.10 -5.60 -0.92
CA PHE A 3 48.71 -5.63 -0.46
C PHE A 3 48.68 -6.39 0.87
N GLN A 4 48.02 -5.83 1.88
CA GLN A 4 47.53 -6.60 3.03
C GLN A 4 46.01 -6.43 3.08
N ALA A 5 45.37 -7.60 3.07
CA ALA A 5 43.96 -7.82 2.83
C ALA A 5 43.08 -7.14 3.88
N PHE A 6 42.08 -6.39 3.42
CA PHE A 6 40.87 -6.10 4.18
C PHE A 6 40.06 -7.39 4.25
N ARG A 7 40.00 -7.99 5.44
CA ARG A 7 39.07 -9.07 5.75
C ARG A 7 38.73 -9.01 7.24
N LYS A 8 37.64 -8.32 7.55
CA LYS A 8 36.57 -8.90 8.36
C LYS A 8 35.36 -7.99 8.24
N ASP A 9 34.28 -8.61 7.81
CA ASP A 9 32.93 -8.08 7.76
C ASP A 9 32.64 -7.35 9.08
N ILE A 10 32.20 -6.11 8.93
CA ILE A 10 31.73 -5.27 10.01
C ILE A 10 30.38 -5.87 10.40
N ASP A 11 30.43 -6.69 11.44
CA ASP A 11 29.25 -7.12 12.20
C ASP A 11 28.88 -5.94 13.10
N VAL A 12 28.17 -4.95 12.55
CA VAL A 12 27.38 -4.03 13.37
C VAL A 12 26.03 -4.70 13.46
N MET A 13 25.94 -5.70 14.34
CA MET A 13 24.66 -6.18 14.83
C MET A 13 24.21 -5.12 15.83
N SER A 14 23.09 -4.44 15.61
CA SER A 14 22.40 -3.82 16.75
C SER A 14 22.09 -4.96 17.72
N GLU A 15 22.36 -4.78 19.02
CA GLU A 15 22.22 -5.87 19.98
C GLU A 15 20.75 -6.32 20.14
N ASP A 16 19.82 -5.50 19.63
CA ASP A 16 18.37 -5.64 19.79
C ASP A 16 17.64 -6.05 18.50
N TYR A 17 18.27 -6.01 17.31
CA TYR A 17 17.62 -6.40 16.05
C TYR A 17 18.40 -7.42 15.22
N VAL A 18 17.66 -8.33 14.59
CA VAL A 18 18.16 -9.30 13.61
C VAL A 18 17.59 -8.95 12.25
N ILE A 19 18.47 -8.73 11.27
CA ILE A 19 18.07 -8.41 9.89
C ILE A 19 17.95 -9.70 9.07
N GLU A 20 16.74 -10.03 8.63
CA GLU A 20 16.41 -11.31 7.97
C GLU A 20 15.89 -11.17 6.53
N TRP A 21 15.72 -9.96 6.01
CA TRP A 21 15.20 -9.77 4.65
C TRP A 21 16.11 -10.34 3.54
N GLU A 22 15.46 -10.80 2.49
CA GLU A 22 16.09 -11.38 1.31
C GLU A 22 16.73 -10.30 0.45
N LYS A 23 17.98 -10.53 0.05
CA LYS A 23 18.70 -9.60 -0.83
C LYS A 23 17.95 -9.33 -2.14
N ASN A 24 17.37 -10.36 -2.76
CA ASN A 24 16.66 -10.19 -4.03
C ASN A 24 15.44 -9.28 -3.85
N PHE A 25 14.69 -9.46 -2.77
CA PHE A 25 13.57 -8.59 -2.45
C PHE A 25 14.02 -7.15 -2.23
N ALA A 26 15.08 -6.93 -1.45
CA ALA A 26 15.64 -5.59 -1.25
C ALA A 26 16.16 -4.95 -2.56
N ASP A 27 16.80 -5.73 -3.43
CA ASP A 27 17.27 -5.27 -4.74
C ASP A 27 16.08 -4.88 -5.65
N ASP A 28 15.00 -5.67 -5.66
CA ASP A 28 13.78 -5.38 -6.43
C ASP A 28 13.05 -4.14 -5.87
N LEU A 29 12.98 -4.00 -4.55
CA LEU A 29 12.37 -2.85 -3.87
C LEU A 29 13.15 -1.55 -4.16
N ASN A 30 14.49 -1.63 -4.26
CA ASN A 30 15.32 -0.51 -4.70
C ASN A 30 14.98 -0.05 -6.14
N VAL A 31 14.58 -0.97 -7.03
CA VAL A 31 14.11 -0.61 -8.38
C VAL A 31 12.80 0.17 -8.28
N VAL A 32 11.84 -0.31 -7.50
CA VAL A 32 10.56 0.38 -7.28
C VAL A 32 10.77 1.77 -6.68
N ALA A 33 11.61 1.86 -5.64
CA ALA A 33 12.00 3.12 -5.01
C ALA A 33 12.60 4.11 -6.03
N SER A 34 13.48 3.64 -6.91
CA SER A 34 14.12 4.51 -7.92
C SER A 34 13.13 5.16 -8.89
N VAL A 35 11.95 4.55 -9.07
CA VAL A 35 10.89 5.05 -9.94
C VAL A 35 9.96 6.00 -9.18
N ILE A 36 9.48 5.60 -8.00
CA ILE A 36 8.53 6.40 -7.22
C ILE A 36 9.20 7.62 -6.58
N LEU A 37 10.41 7.45 -6.04
CA LEU A 37 11.21 8.49 -5.38
C LEU A 37 12.17 9.18 -6.34
N SER A 38 11.84 9.28 -7.64
CA SER A 38 12.74 9.86 -8.64
C SER A 38 13.14 11.32 -8.34
N HIS A 39 12.33 12.04 -7.57
CA HIS A 39 12.59 13.41 -7.13
C HIS A 39 13.55 13.48 -5.92
N ASN A 40 13.67 12.40 -5.15
CA ASN A 40 14.58 12.25 -4.01
C ASN A 40 15.25 10.86 -4.01
N PRO A 41 16.13 10.57 -4.99
CA PRO A 41 16.62 9.23 -5.26
C PRO A 41 17.52 8.66 -4.16
N THR A 42 17.97 9.47 -3.20
CA THR A 42 18.82 9.04 -2.09
C THR A 42 18.04 8.70 -0.83
N LEU A 43 16.76 9.09 -0.73
CA LEU A 43 15.97 8.93 0.49
C LEU A 43 15.87 7.47 0.90
N TRP A 44 15.30 6.63 0.04
CA TRP A 44 15.13 5.22 0.35
C TRP A 44 16.46 4.53 0.64
N HIS A 45 17.50 4.80 -0.14
CA HIS A 45 18.83 4.21 0.11
C HIS A 45 19.41 4.62 1.47
N THR A 46 19.14 5.84 1.94
CA THR A 46 19.58 6.32 3.26
C THR A 46 18.83 5.59 4.36
N ILE A 47 17.49 5.56 4.29
CA ILE A 47 16.63 4.86 5.26
C ILE A 47 16.95 3.36 5.28
N PHE A 48 17.03 2.72 4.11
CA PHE A 48 17.39 1.31 3.99
C PHE A 48 18.75 1.00 4.63
N SER A 49 19.75 1.87 4.41
CA SER A 49 21.06 1.71 5.03
C SER A 49 21.00 1.84 6.55
N GLN A 50 20.17 2.75 7.06
CA GLN A 50 19.96 2.94 8.49
C GLN A 50 19.24 1.72 9.09
N LEU A 51 18.14 1.28 8.52
CA LEU A 51 17.44 0.04 8.94
C LEU A 51 18.36 -1.18 8.93
N SER A 52 19.28 -1.26 7.97
CA SER A 52 20.22 -2.38 7.84
C SER A 52 21.39 -2.37 8.83
N THR A 53 21.70 -1.22 9.45
CA THR A 53 22.93 -1.05 10.23
C THR A 53 22.72 -0.51 11.63
N GLN A 54 21.66 0.27 11.82
CA GLN A 54 21.33 0.96 13.05
C GLN A 54 19.81 1.24 13.13
N PRO A 55 18.95 0.20 13.15
CA PRO A 55 17.50 0.39 13.20
C PRO A 55 17.03 1.16 14.44
N GLU A 56 17.75 1.07 15.56
CA GLU A 56 17.36 1.71 16.82
C GLU A 56 17.25 3.24 16.75
N ILE A 57 17.77 3.88 15.70
CA ILE A 57 17.60 5.33 15.50
C ILE A 57 16.14 5.73 15.26
N PHE A 58 15.30 4.79 14.82
CA PHE A 58 13.88 5.04 14.56
C PHE A 58 12.99 4.72 15.77
N GLU A 59 13.56 4.35 16.92
CA GLU A 59 12.79 4.15 18.16
C GLU A 59 12.40 5.47 18.84
N ASP A 60 13.07 6.56 18.50
CA ASP A 60 12.76 7.88 19.04
C ASP A 60 11.68 8.56 18.18
N GLU A 61 10.45 8.63 18.70
CA GLU A 61 9.29 9.27 18.05
C GLU A 61 9.59 10.73 17.65
N ASP A 62 10.47 11.43 18.37
CA ASP A 62 10.85 12.81 18.03
C ASP A 62 11.82 12.87 16.83
N GLU A 63 12.52 11.77 16.51
CA GLU A 63 13.48 11.65 15.40
C GLU A 63 12.93 10.82 14.21
N ASP A 64 11.87 10.06 14.42
CA ASP A 64 11.21 9.23 13.41
C ASP A 64 10.20 10.03 12.56
N GLU A 65 10.71 10.66 11.50
CA GLU A 65 9.92 11.45 10.55
C GLU A 65 8.84 10.63 9.83
N TYR A 66 9.02 9.32 9.69
CA TYR A 66 8.21 8.47 8.81
C TYR A 66 7.32 7.46 9.56
N GLY A 67 7.36 7.39 10.88
CA GLY A 67 6.59 6.40 11.65
C GLY A 67 7.14 4.97 11.48
N LEU A 68 8.46 4.84 11.30
CA LEU A 68 9.16 3.55 11.28
C LEU A 68 9.20 2.87 12.66
N GLN A 69 9.00 3.60 13.75
CA GLN A 69 8.87 3.03 15.10
C GLN A 69 7.79 1.95 15.14
N ASP A 70 6.64 2.18 14.52
CA ASP A 70 5.54 1.20 14.48
C ASP A 70 5.97 -0.11 13.79
N VAL A 71 6.83 -0.02 12.78
CA VAL A 71 7.38 -1.18 12.08
C VAL A 71 8.34 -1.94 13.00
N LEU A 72 9.20 -1.22 13.72
CA LEU A 72 10.14 -1.83 14.67
C LEU A 72 9.41 -2.50 15.84
N ASP A 73 8.42 -1.82 16.44
CA ASP A 73 7.64 -2.34 17.56
C ASP A 73 6.84 -3.60 17.19
N CYS A 74 6.40 -3.72 15.93
CA CYS A 74 5.69 -4.90 15.44
C CYS A 74 6.61 -6.07 15.05
N SER A 75 7.91 -5.84 14.91
CA SER A 75 8.87 -6.84 14.45
C SER A 75 9.34 -7.79 15.56
N ASP A 76 9.08 -7.48 16.83
CA ASP A 76 9.64 -8.18 18.00
C ASP A 76 11.19 -8.28 17.95
N GLY A 77 11.86 -7.41 17.19
CA GLY A 77 13.32 -7.40 16.98
C GLY A 77 13.79 -8.15 15.73
N ASP A 78 12.95 -8.93 15.07
CA ASP A 78 13.30 -9.67 13.85
C ASP A 78 12.76 -8.92 12.62
N LEU A 79 13.64 -8.18 11.93
CA LEU A 79 13.27 -7.37 10.77
C LEU A 79 13.35 -8.20 9.48
N GLY A 80 12.20 -8.73 9.07
CA GLY A 80 12.02 -9.55 7.87
C GLY A 80 11.60 -8.76 6.63
N ASN A 81 11.27 -9.50 5.56
CA ASN A 81 10.81 -8.89 4.30
C ASN A 81 9.49 -8.10 4.44
N ASN A 82 8.61 -8.56 5.33
CA ASN A 82 7.36 -7.86 5.59
C ASN A 82 7.63 -6.49 6.21
N ASP A 83 8.50 -6.44 7.22
CA ASP A 83 8.88 -5.21 7.91
C ASP A 83 9.59 -4.24 6.96
N LEU A 84 10.43 -4.76 6.05
CA LEU A 84 11.06 -3.96 5.00
C LEU A 84 10.01 -3.36 4.03
N ALA A 85 8.98 -4.12 3.66
CA ALA A 85 7.88 -3.63 2.83
C ALA A 85 7.06 -2.55 3.54
N GLN A 86 6.73 -2.78 4.82
CA GLN A 86 6.02 -1.82 5.67
C GLN A 86 6.81 -0.52 5.83
N ALA A 87 8.10 -0.61 6.12
CA ALA A 87 8.99 0.55 6.21
C ALA A 87 9.02 1.35 4.90
N PHE A 88 9.05 0.66 3.75
CA PHE A 88 9.00 1.33 2.45
C PHE A 88 7.69 2.09 2.25
N LEU A 89 6.54 1.47 2.56
CA LEU A 89 5.24 2.12 2.44
C LEU A 89 5.11 3.32 3.39
N GLN A 90 5.60 3.23 4.63
CA GLN A 90 5.61 4.35 5.57
C GLN A 90 6.42 5.54 5.04
N VAL A 91 7.61 5.29 4.48
CA VAL A 91 8.40 6.34 3.82
C VAL A 91 7.62 6.98 2.67
N LEU A 92 6.95 6.19 1.84
CA LEU A 92 6.15 6.72 0.74
C LEU A 92 4.93 7.53 1.21
N ARG A 93 4.30 7.14 2.33
CA ARG A 93 3.19 7.89 2.96
C ARG A 93 3.68 9.22 3.51
N GLY A 94 4.79 9.23 4.25
CA GLY A 94 5.38 10.46 4.80
C GLY A 94 5.82 11.45 3.71
N GLU A 95 6.28 10.95 2.56
CA GLU A 95 6.58 11.78 1.39
C GLU A 95 5.32 12.21 0.59
N GLY A 96 4.11 11.79 0.99
CA GLY A 96 2.86 12.11 0.28
C GLY A 96 2.77 11.50 -1.12
N LEU A 97 3.48 10.40 -1.36
CA LEU A 97 3.56 9.74 -2.68
C LEU A 97 2.52 8.65 -2.86
N ILE A 98 2.00 8.14 -1.75
CA ILE A 98 0.90 7.19 -1.73
C ILE A 98 -0.22 7.67 -0.80
N HIS A 99 -1.44 7.28 -1.13
CA HIS A 99 -2.64 7.55 -0.33
C HIS A 99 -3.24 6.23 0.15
N LEU A 100 -3.49 6.10 1.45
CA LEU A 100 -4.07 4.90 2.02
C LEU A 100 -5.60 4.97 1.92
N VAL A 101 -6.22 3.96 1.30
CA VAL A 101 -7.68 3.84 1.22
C VAL A 101 -8.08 2.49 1.78
N ASP A 102 -8.78 2.45 2.91
CA ASP A 102 -9.25 1.21 3.52
C ASP A 102 -10.63 0.80 2.95
N TRP A 103 -11.68 1.54 3.29
CA TRP A 103 -13.03 1.27 2.79
C TRP A 103 -13.88 2.54 2.62
N LYS A 104 -15.06 2.38 1.98
CA LYS A 104 -16.04 3.45 1.75
C LYS A 104 -16.58 4.01 3.07
N GLY A 105 -15.90 5.00 3.63
CA GLY A 105 -16.32 5.70 4.85
C GLY A 105 -15.16 6.28 5.67
N GLU A 106 -13.93 5.87 5.39
CA GLU A 106 -12.73 6.44 6.01
C GLU A 106 -12.02 7.48 5.13
N ASP A 107 -12.26 7.47 3.82
CA ASP A 107 -11.82 8.53 2.90
C ASP A 107 -12.81 9.70 2.95
N GLU A 108 -12.32 10.94 3.10
CA GLU A 108 -13.15 12.14 2.98
C GLU A 108 -13.63 12.29 1.52
N GLU A 109 -14.82 12.87 1.33
CA GLU A 109 -15.37 13.02 -0.02
C GLU A 109 -14.43 13.82 -0.94
N GLY A 110 -13.97 13.17 -2.01
CA GLY A 110 -13.05 13.76 -2.98
C GLY A 110 -11.57 13.72 -2.57
N GLU A 111 -11.20 13.09 -1.46
CA GLU A 111 -9.81 12.98 -1.01
C GLU A 111 -8.94 12.23 -2.02
N LEU A 112 -9.35 11.05 -2.49
CA LEU A 112 -8.65 10.33 -3.56
C LEU A 112 -8.57 11.13 -4.88
N ALA A 113 -9.62 11.88 -5.23
CA ALA A 113 -9.63 12.74 -6.41
C ALA A 113 -8.62 13.90 -6.29
N ASN A 114 -8.53 14.50 -5.10
CA ASN A 114 -7.55 15.53 -4.78
C ASN A 114 -6.13 14.97 -4.85
N PHE A 115 -5.87 13.83 -4.20
CA PHE A 115 -4.58 13.15 -4.26
C PHE A 115 -4.13 12.91 -5.71
N ALA A 116 -4.98 12.33 -6.56
CA ALA A 116 -4.64 12.08 -7.95
C ALA A 116 -4.28 13.37 -8.72
N ALA A 117 -5.01 14.46 -8.48
CA ALA A 117 -4.73 15.75 -9.11
C ALA A 117 -3.46 16.44 -8.55
N ASP A 118 -3.17 16.28 -7.26
CA ASP A 118 -1.94 16.74 -6.60
C ASP A 118 -0.72 15.99 -7.13
N ARG A 119 -0.78 14.65 -7.21
CA ARG A 119 0.27 13.85 -7.86
C ARG A 119 0.50 14.28 -9.30
N PHE A 120 -0.57 14.49 -10.07
CA PHE A 120 -0.47 15.00 -11.44
C PHE A 120 0.22 16.37 -11.50
N TYR A 121 -0.14 17.30 -10.62
CA TYR A 121 0.54 18.60 -10.52
C TYR A 121 2.01 18.43 -10.18
N GLU A 122 2.34 17.59 -9.22
CA GLU A 122 3.72 17.42 -8.79
C GLU A 122 4.61 16.87 -9.90
N LEU A 123 4.08 15.97 -10.73
CA LEU A 123 4.81 15.31 -11.81
C LEU A 123 4.91 16.18 -13.07
N THR A 124 3.94 17.06 -13.32
CA THR A 124 3.91 17.91 -14.53
C THR A 124 4.34 19.37 -14.27
N LYS A 125 4.20 19.82 -13.04
CA LYS A 125 4.28 21.23 -12.60
C LYS A 125 3.35 22.16 -13.39
N ASN A 126 2.24 21.65 -13.94
CA ASN A 126 1.23 22.44 -14.64
C ASN A 126 0.00 22.68 -13.74
N LEU A 127 -0.08 23.89 -13.18
CA LEU A 127 -1.17 24.26 -12.25
C LEU A 127 -2.54 24.27 -12.95
N THR A 128 -2.64 24.83 -14.16
CA THR A 128 -3.93 24.98 -14.86
C THR A 128 -4.53 23.61 -15.19
N ASP A 129 -3.74 22.72 -15.78
CA ASP A 129 -4.24 21.38 -16.13
C ASP A 129 -4.57 20.55 -14.88
N SER A 130 -3.83 20.75 -13.77
CA SER A 130 -4.14 20.09 -12.49
C SER A 130 -5.42 20.62 -11.86
N GLU A 131 -5.66 21.93 -11.84
CA GLU A 131 -6.90 22.50 -11.31
C GLU A 131 -8.11 22.06 -12.13
N GLU A 132 -7.98 22.02 -13.47
CA GLU A 132 -9.01 21.47 -14.35
C GLU A 132 -9.27 19.99 -14.08
N LEU A 133 -8.21 19.19 -13.93
CA LEU A 133 -8.33 17.77 -13.57
C LEU A 133 -8.99 17.59 -12.20
N ARG A 134 -8.57 18.35 -11.18
CA ARG A 134 -9.11 18.27 -9.82
C ARG A 134 -10.60 18.52 -9.80
N ASN A 135 -11.04 19.62 -10.41
CA ASN A 135 -12.46 19.98 -10.45
C ASN A 135 -13.27 18.88 -11.13
N LEU A 136 -12.77 18.34 -12.24
CA LEU A 136 -13.42 17.25 -12.95
C LEU A 136 -13.47 15.95 -12.12
N LEU A 137 -12.35 15.55 -11.51
CA LEU A 137 -12.29 14.33 -10.70
C LEU A 137 -13.24 14.43 -9.51
N VAL A 138 -13.21 15.55 -8.78
CA VAL A 138 -14.10 15.78 -7.64
C VAL A 138 -15.56 15.75 -8.09
N GLU A 139 -15.91 16.38 -9.22
CA GLU A 139 -17.28 16.37 -9.77
C GLU A 139 -17.76 14.95 -10.11
N ILE A 140 -16.94 14.14 -10.79
CA ILE A 140 -17.37 12.81 -11.24
C ILE A 140 -17.30 11.75 -10.14
N THR A 141 -16.69 12.04 -8.98
CA THR A 141 -16.57 11.09 -7.86
C THR A 141 -17.40 11.48 -6.63
N GLN A 142 -18.32 12.46 -6.76
CA GLN A 142 -19.21 12.86 -5.66
C GLN A 142 -20.11 11.70 -5.24
N GLU A 143 -20.53 11.71 -3.97
CA GLU A 143 -21.33 10.62 -3.42
C GLU A 143 -22.65 10.42 -4.17
N ASP A 144 -23.31 11.50 -4.57
CA ASP A 144 -24.54 11.46 -5.35
C ASP A 144 -24.31 10.83 -6.74
N GLU A 145 -23.30 11.28 -7.46
CA GLU A 145 -22.92 10.78 -8.79
C GLU A 145 -22.52 9.30 -8.80
N ILE A 146 -21.90 8.82 -7.73
CA ILE A 146 -21.57 7.39 -7.60
C ILE A 146 -22.78 6.60 -7.11
N SER A 147 -23.61 7.16 -6.22
CA SER A 147 -24.82 6.49 -5.73
C SER A 147 -25.87 6.24 -6.81
N ASP A 148 -25.91 7.08 -7.85
CA ASP A 148 -26.83 6.94 -8.99
C ASP A 148 -26.49 5.74 -9.89
N VAL A 149 -25.25 5.25 -9.85
CA VAL A 149 -24.79 4.12 -10.67
C VAL A 149 -24.56 2.84 -9.86
N CYS A 150 -24.38 2.95 -8.53
CA CYS A 150 -24.13 1.81 -7.66
C CYS A 150 -25.43 1.24 -7.06
N GLU A 151 -25.66 -0.05 -7.26
CA GLU A 151 -26.70 -0.82 -6.57
C GLU A 151 -26.22 -1.31 -5.19
N ALA A 152 -27.17 -1.78 -4.37
CA ALA A 152 -26.86 -2.33 -3.06
C ALA A 152 -25.99 -3.61 -3.18
N GLY A 153 -24.73 -3.51 -2.77
CA GLY A 153 -23.74 -4.59 -2.87
C GLY A 153 -22.58 -4.27 -3.82
N ASP A 154 -22.66 -3.16 -4.55
CA ASP A 154 -21.59 -2.74 -5.45
C ASP A 154 -20.36 -2.24 -4.70
N ARG A 155 -19.19 -2.47 -5.31
CA ARG A 155 -17.91 -1.98 -4.81
C ARG A 155 -17.75 -0.53 -5.22
N TYR A 156 -18.28 0.36 -4.39
CA TYR A 156 -18.26 1.81 -4.61
C TYR A 156 -16.88 2.39 -4.94
N LEU A 157 -15.82 1.87 -4.32
CA LEU A 157 -14.44 2.30 -4.61
C LEU A 157 -14.01 1.94 -6.03
N ASP A 158 -14.45 0.79 -6.57
CA ASP A 158 -14.09 0.37 -7.94
C ASP A 158 -14.61 1.39 -8.97
N GLU A 159 -15.81 1.94 -8.76
CA GLU A 159 -16.37 2.99 -9.63
C GLU A 159 -15.56 4.30 -9.54
N ILE A 160 -15.15 4.70 -8.32
CA ILE A 160 -14.29 5.88 -8.15
C ILE A 160 -12.96 5.68 -8.88
N PHE A 161 -12.30 4.54 -8.67
CA PHE A 161 -11.04 4.22 -9.31
C PHE A 161 -11.17 4.17 -10.84
N GLU A 162 -12.24 3.59 -11.38
CA GLU A 162 -12.49 3.55 -12.82
C GLU A 162 -12.64 4.95 -13.43
N ARG A 163 -13.40 5.83 -12.77
CA ARG A 163 -13.59 7.21 -13.21
C ARG A 163 -12.29 8.02 -13.17
N ILE A 164 -11.55 7.93 -12.06
CA ILE A 164 -10.24 8.60 -11.91
C ILE A 164 -9.25 8.07 -12.95
N GLN A 165 -9.12 6.75 -13.07
CA GLN A 165 -8.22 6.11 -14.03
C GLN A 165 -8.55 6.51 -15.48
N THR A 166 -9.84 6.62 -15.82
CA THR A 166 -10.27 7.05 -17.16
C THR A 166 -9.76 8.44 -17.51
N GLU A 167 -9.82 9.39 -16.58
CA GLU A 167 -9.33 10.76 -16.79
C GLU A 167 -7.80 10.86 -16.75
N LEU A 168 -7.14 10.09 -15.90
CA LEU A 168 -5.68 9.99 -15.86
C LEU A 168 -5.11 9.38 -17.15
N ASN A 169 -5.75 8.35 -17.70
CA ASN A 169 -5.34 7.70 -18.95
C ASN A 169 -5.32 8.67 -20.13
N LYS A 170 -6.32 9.56 -20.23
CA LYS A 170 -6.37 10.62 -21.27
C LYS A 170 -5.15 11.55 -21.21
N ARG A 171 -4.50 11.62 -20.06
CA ARG A 171 -3.32 12.47 -19.78
C ARG A 171 -2.02 11.66 -19.72
N GLY A 172 -2.07 10.34 -19.93
CA GLY A 172 -0.90 9.47 -19.92
C GLY A 172 -0.42 9.05 -18.53
N PHE A 173 -1.33 8.97 -17.55
CA PHE A 173 -1.05 8.58 -16.17
C PHE A 173 -1.79 7.29 -15.78
N GLN A 174 -1.20 6.54 -14.86
CA GLN A 174 -1.74 5.32 -14.28
C GLN A 174 -1.95 5.53 -12.78
N ILE A 175 -3.12 5.12 -12.27
CA ILE A 175 -3.35 4.91 -10.84
C ILE A 175 -3.28 3.41 -10.56
N PHE A 176 -2.57 3.02 -9.51
CA PHE A 176 -2.35 1.62 -9.16
C PHE A 176 -2.14 1.47 -7.66
N ASP A 177 -2.13 0.24 -7.18
CA ASP A 177 -1.96 -0.11 -5.78
C ASP A 177 -0.59 -0.76 -5.54
N LEU A 178 0.07 -0.38 -4.45
CA LEU A 178 1.16 -1.16 -3.86
C LEU A 178 0.58 -2.11 -2.82
N ASN A 179 0.15 -3.28 -3.29
CA ASN A 179 -0.60 -4.24 -2.51
C ASN A 179 0.32 -5.05 -1.59
N GLU A 180 0.10 -4.95 -0.30
CA GLU A 180 0.80 -5.69 0.77
C GLU A 180 0.03 -6.94 1.25
N GLY A 181 -1.10 -7.26 0.61
CA GLY A 181 -1.99 -8.35 0.99
C GLY A 181 -3.00 -8.02 2.09
N ALA A 182 -3.14 -6.73 2.42
CA ALA A 182 -4.16 -6.21 3.34
C ALA A 182 -5.51 -5.96 2.61
N ASP A 183 -6.56 -5.57 3.36
CA ASP A 183 -7.83 -5.12 2.77
C ASP A 183 -7.86 -3.61 2.47
N THR A 184 -6.67 -2.99 2.41
CA THR A 184 -6.46 -1.57 2.12
C THR A 184 -5.66 -1.38 0.84
N TYR A 185 -5.78 -0.19 0.22
CA TYR A 185 -5.03 0.21 -0.96
C TYR A 185 -3.97 1.24 -0.60
N ASN A 186 -2.74 1.01 -1.04
CA ASN A 186 -1.66 2.00 -1.06
C ASN A 186 -1.60 2.64 -2.45
N VAL A 187 -2.47 3.63 -2.66
CA VAL A 187 -2.74 4.17 -3.99
C VAL A 187 -1.60 5.06 -4.46
N VAL A 188 -1.13 4.84 -5.68
CA VAL A 188 -0.05 5.59 -6.32
C VAL A 188 -0.50 6.13 -7.68
N VAL A 189 -0.04 7.32 -8.05
CA VAL A 189 -0.22 7.87 -9.41
C VAL A 189 1.13 8.18 -10.04
N LEU A 190 1.38 7.61 -11.22
CA LEU A 190 2.61 7.82 -12.00
C LEU A 190 2.33 8.09 -13.49
N PRO A 191 3.25 8.71 -14.23
CA PRO A 191 3.20 8.70 -15.68
C PRO A 191 3.30 7.25 -16.18
N MET A 192 2.54 6.91 -17.21
CA MET A 192 2.50 5.56 -17.79
C MET A 192 3.89 5.03 -18.18
N SER A 193 4.82 5.91 -18.57
CA SER A 193 6.20 5.54 -18.90
C SER A 193 7.03 5.10 -17.70
N GLU A 194 6.73 5.63 -16.51
CA GLU A 194 7.39 5.27 -15.25
C GLU A 194 6.73 4.02 -14.65
N TYR A 195 5.40 3.97 -14.61
CA TYR A 195 4.64 2.79 -14.19
C TYR A 195 5.10 1.51 -14.90
N LYS A 196 5.27 1.55 -16.23
CA LYS A 196 5.74 0.40 -17.03
C LYS A 196 7.11 -0.15 -16.65
N LYS A 197 7.91 0.58 -15.89
CA LYS A 197 9.21 0.09 -15.40
C LYS A 197 9.05 -0.88 -14.22
N ILE A 198 7.91 -0.80 -13.54
CA ILE A 198 7.62 -1.53 -12.29
C ILE A 198 6.32 -2.34 -12.37
N GLU A 199 5.60 -2.32 -13.50
CA GLU A 199 4.30 -3.00 -13.65
C GLU A 199 4.35 -4.52 -13.39
N ASP A 200 5.51 -5.15 -13.62
CA ASP A 200 5.73 -6.58 -13.38
C ASP A 200 6.25 -6.88 -11.96
N PHE A 201 6.37 -5.88 -11.08
CA PHE A 201 6.83 -6.08 -9.70
C PHE A 201 5.80 -6.87 -8.91
N ASN A 202 6.15 -8.11 -8.56
CA ASN A 202 5.28 -9.03 -7.84
C ASN A 202 6.10 -9.89 -6.89
N THR A 203 5.89 -9.70 -5.60
CA THR A 203 6.54 -10.47 -4.53
C THR A 203 5.50 -10.88 -3.49
N PRO A 204 5.77 -11.88 -2.64
CA PRO A 204 4.84 -12.29 -1.58
C PRO A 204 4.51 -11.21 -0.55
N TRP A 205 5.31 -10.14 -0.46
CA TRP A 205 5.20 -9.09 0.57
C TRP A 205 4.70 -7.77 0.00
N LEU A 206 4.91 -7.54 -1.30
CA LEU A 206 4.50 -6.32 -1.98
C LEU A 206 4.37 -6.61 -3.48
N GLU A 207 3.29 -6.16 -4.10
CA GLU A 207 3.10 -6.23 -5.55
C GLU A 207 2.50 -4.94 -6.11
N VAL A 208 2.75 -4.69 -7.39
CA VAL A 208 2.05 -3.64 -8.14
C VAL A 208 0.73 -4.22 -8.65
N GLY A 209 -0.38 -3.83 -8.00
CA GLY A 209 -1.73 -4.23 -8.38
C GLY A 209 -2.38 -3.19 -9.30
N THR A 210 -2.94 -3.62 -10.43
CA THR A 210 -3.87 -2.76 -11.19
C THR A 210 -5.21 -2.75 -10.49
N ILE A 211 -5.72 -1.55 -10.20
CA ILE A 211 -6.96 -1.40 -9.43
C ILE A 211 -8.19 -1.91 -10.22
N ASN A 212 -8.05 -2.08 -11.55
CA ASN A 212 -9.13 -2.51 -12.45
C ASN A 212 -9.00 -3.94 -13.02
N ASP A 213 -7.91 -4.70 -12.80
CA ASP A 213 -7.85 -6.12 -13.24
C ASP A 213 -8.42 -7.09 -12.20
N SER A 214 -9.35 -6.62 -11.38
CA SER A 214 -10.17 -7.45 -10.50
C SER A 214 -11.22 -8.25 -11.28
N GLY A 215 -10.76 -9.13 -12.17
CA GLY A 215 -11.49 -10.36 -12.43
C GLY A 215 -11.66 -11.11 -11.12
N ALA A 216 -12.77 -10.85 -10.42
CA ALA A 216 -13.19 -11.53 -9.19
C ALA A 216 -12.08 -11.75 -8.15
N TRP A 217 -11.83 -10.77 -7.29
CA TRP A 217 -11.13 -11.06 -6.04
C TRP A 217 -11.97 -12.06 -5.21
N PRO A 218 -11.34 -13.10 -4.63
CA PRO A 218 -12.04 -13.99 -3.73
C PRO A 218 -12.58 -13.15 -2.59
N THR A 219 -13.87 -13.31 -2.31
CA THR A 219 -14.47 -12.88 -1.05
C THR A 219 -13.66 -13.50 0.09
N LEU A 220 -12.66 -12.80 0.62
CA LEU A 220 -12.17 -13.10 1.95
C LEU A 220 -13.31 -12.70 2.87
N HIS A 221 -13.95 -13.72 3.43
CA HIS A 221 -15.03 -13.58 4.38
C HIS A 221 -14.64 -12.52 5.41
N ARG A 222 -15.53 -11.53 5.59
CA ARG A 222 -15.43 -10.59 6.71
C ARG A 222 -15.17 -11.40 7.99
N PRO A 223 -14.28 -10.96 8.89
CA PRO A 223 -14.11 -11.61 10.20
C PRO A 223 -15.43 -11.71 11.00
N SER A 224 -16.44 -10.90 10.64
CA SER A 224 -17.79 -10.96 11.19
C SER A 224 -18.64 -12.15 10.69
N ASP A 225 -18.27 -12.81 9.60
CA ASP A 225 -18.94 -14.04 9.12
C ASP A 225 -18.50 -15.28 9.91
N PHE A 226 -17.35 -15.24 10.59
CA PHE A 226 -16.87 -16.34 11.44
C PHE A 226 -17.55 -16.40 12.82
N TYR A 227 -18.19 -15.31 13.27
CA TYR A 227 -18.87 -15.28 14.57
C TYR A 227 -20.34 -15.71 14.55
N PHE A 228 -20.96 -15.91 13.38
CA PHE A 228 -22.35 -16.39 13.29
C PHE A 228 -22.51 -17.89 12.99
N ALA A 229 -21.41 -18.63 12.74
CA ALA A 229 -21.47 -20.07 12.43
C ALA A 229 -21.40 -21.00 13.66
N PHE A 230 -21.22 -20.48 14.89
CA PHE A 230 -21.18 -21.31 16.11
C PHE A 230 -22.39 -21.16 17.05
N ALA A 231 -23.39 -20.34 16.71
CA ALA A 231 -24.56 -20.14 17.56
C ALA A 231 -25.80 -20.98 17.18
N THR A 232 -25.80 -21.71 16.06
CA THR A 232 -27.01 -22.40 15.53
C THR A 232 -26.98 -23.94 15.58
N VAL A 233 -25.99 -24.56 16.25
CA VAL A 233 -25.92 -26.03 16.39
C VAL A 233 -26.46 -26.57 17.72
N THR A 234 -26.90 -25.72 18.66
CA THR A 234 -27.38 -26.19 19.99
C THR A 234 -28.90 -26.14 20.20
N ILE A 235 -29.71 -26.08 19.14
CA ILE A 235 -31.18 -26.25 19.25
C ILE A 235 -31.72 -27.15 18.12
N ALA A 236 -31.22 -28.39 18.02
CA ALA A 236 -31.86 -29.42 17.20
C ALA A 236 -31.73 -30.85 17.75
N ALA A 237 -31.34 -31.02 19.02
CA ALA A 237 -31.17 -32.35 19.64
C ALA A 237 -32.25 -32.71 20.67
N ARG A 238 -33.44 -32.08 20.63
CA ARG A 238 -34.48 -32.38 21.62
C ARG A 238 -35.91 -32.33 21.09
N MET A 239 -36.22 -33.04 20.01
CA MET A 239 -37.61 -33.43 19.70
C MET A 239 -37.68 -34.57 18.68
N VAL A 240 -37.31 -35.80 19.08
CA VAL A 240 -37.87 -37.01 18.46
C VAL A 240 -38.16 -38.01 19.58
N ARG A 241 -39.40 -38.01 20.09
CA ARG A 241 -39.97 -39.17 20.78
C ARG A 241 -40.45 -40.16 19.71
N PRO A 242 -40.20 -41.47 19.85
CA PRO A 242 -40.87 -42.47 19.02
C PRO A 242 -42.25 -42.80 19.61
N PHE A 243 -43.30 -42.54 18.82
CA PHE A 243 -44.54 -43.32 18.79
C PHE A 243 -44.27 -44.51 17.84
N SER A 244 -44.62 -45.79 18.04
CA SER A 244 -45.49 -46.51 18.97
C SER A 244 -45.15 -48.02 18.88
N VAL A 245 -45.42 -48.78 19.94
CA VAL A 245 -46.44 -49.87 19.94
C VAL A 245 -47.10 -49.85 21.32
#